data_AF-A0A519N840-F1
#
_entry.id   AF-A0A519N840-F1
#
_cell.length_a   1.000
_cell.length_b   1.000
_cell.length_c   1.000
_cell.angle_alpha   90.00
_cell.angle_beta   90.00
_cell.angle_gamma   90.00
#
_symmetry.space_group_name_H-M   'P 1'
#
loop_
_entity.id
_entity.type
_entity.pdbx_description
1 polymer ?
#
loop_
_entity_poly.entity_id
_entity_poly.type
_entity_poly.pdbx_seq_one_letter_code
_entity_poly.pdbx_strand_id
1 'polypeptide(L)'
;MKQKLLLAALVAQTFFTVNAQQFGSRTVLNATSHLHNSFAFDDIDGDGDIDVIVTSTTGSTSSAANHVAWYKNLGNNTFSAKTLISSAYNDVNTVRLLDVDEDGKKDLVVADWATGMSWIKNMGSGFFGSKQALPYNSAVSTFEVGDLNNDGKQDIVLAQLSGDSVHFMRNTGNGTFVYDSMIYAPNYNVYSIEFGDLDQDQKTDLIISSGSTTTQKVVKFEYGTNALVQTVLYTAPNWPYIYKSFLYDVDSDGKMDVVMDSSDCATYWVKNFGNDVYSTLTTITTQTCMNYETVNVADLNLDGFMDTLYMRYGNFYYKQGAAGGELGTTMIPISINQIPVELYRHALYDIDGDGDLDLFYGSSQEFGWIKNNSAELSVNAPTVSKFSVYPNPANQELNIASENGIETYAIFDATGKLIAKSNLPTAETNHKIDVAHLSNGLYFVELQSGNSKETKKFVKN
;
A
#
# COMPACT_ATOMS: atom_id res chain seq x y z
N MET A 1 -3.04 35.78 52.08
CA MET A 1 -2.94 34.31 51.98
C MET A 1 -4.11 33.77 51.17
N LYS A 2 -3.88 33.43 49.90
CA LYS A 2 -4.82 32.65 49.07
C LYS A 2 -3.98 31.61 48.35
N GLN A 3 -3.86 30.42 48.94
CA GLN A 3 -3.32 29.25 48.24
C GLN A 3 -4.46 28.66 47.41
N LYS A 4 -4.34 28.74 46.08
CA LYS A 4 -5.14 27.95 45.16
C LYS A 4 -4.44 26.59 45.03
N LEU A 5 -5.10 25.51 45.43
CA LEU A 5 -4.71 24.15 45.06
C LEU A 5 -4.88 24.01 43.53
N LEU A 6 -3.80 23.69 42.84
CA LEU A 6 -3.84 23.23 41.46
C LEU A 6 -4.07 21.71 41.50
N LEU A 7 -5.20 21.26 40.95
CA LEU A 7 -5.50 19.84 40.78
C LEU A 7 -4.74 19.34 39.55
N ALA A 8 -3.76 18.45 39.74
CA ALA A 8 -3.07 17.79 38.64
C ALA A 8 -4.00 16.72 38.05
N ALA A 9 -4.47 16.93 36.82
CA ALA A 9 -5.05 15.87 36.01
C ALA A 9 -3.88 15.03 35.46
N LEU A 10 -3.61 13.89 36.09
CA LEU A 10 -2.76 12.86 35.52
C LEU A 10 -3.56 12.19 34.40
N VAL A 11 -3.40 12.68 33.16
CA VAL A 11 -3.84 11.93 31.97
C VAL A 11 -2.92 10.71 31.93
N ALA A 12 -3.44 9.57 32.37
CA ALA A 12 -2.83 8.29 32.03
C ALA A 12 -2.96 8.14 30.52
N GLN A 13 -1.92 8.53 29.78
CA GLN A 13 -1.75 8.06 28.42
C GLN A 13 -1.58 6.54 28.53
N THR A 14 -2.67 5.83 28.29
CA THR A 14 -2.61 4.42 27.93
C THR A 14 -1.80 4.38 26.63
N PHE A 15 -0.56 3.95 26.74
CA PHE A 15 0.20 3.48 25.58
C PHE A 15 -0.59 2.32 25.01
N PHE A 16 -1.39 2.58 23.97
CA PHE A 16 -1.71 1.53 23.03
C PHE A 16 -0.38 1.23 22.35
N THR A 17 0.21 0.08 22.68
CA THR A 17 1.14 -0.54 21.75
C THR A 17 0.30 -0.84 20.51
N VAL A 18 0.33 0.06 19.53
CA VAL A 18 -0.14 -0.25 18.19
C VAL A 18 0.77 -1.36 17.73
N ASN A 19 0.26 -2.58 17.74
CA ASN A 19 0.98 -3.67 17.10
C ASN A 19 0.98 -3.36 15.62
N ALA A 20 2.16 -3.45 15.00
CA ALA A 20 2.33 -3.39 13.56
C ALA A 20 1.21 -4.14 12.82
N GLN A 21 0.79 -3.62 11.67
CA GLN A 21 0.02 -4.38 10.70
C GLN A 21 0.66 -5.75 10.46
N GLN A 22 -0.17 -6.79 10.47
CA GLN A 22 0.28 -8.16 10.29
C GLN A 22 -0.08 -8.62 8.90
N PHE A 23 0.93 -8.63 8.01
CA PHE A 23 0.82 -9.36 6.76
C PHE A 23 0.47 -10.83 7.02
N GLY A 24 -0.50 -11.33 6.27
CA GLY A 24 -1.03 -12.67 6.40
C GLY A 24 -0.12 -13.74 5.81
N SER A 25 -0.74 -14.89 5.53
CA SER A 25 -0.07 -15.93 4.76
C SER A 25 0.00 -15.55 3.29
N ARG A 26 1.11 -15.91 2.64
CA ARG A 26 1.25 -15.74 1.19
C ARG A 26 0.24 -16.60 0.42
N THR A 27 -0.29 -16.02 -0.65
CA THR A 27 -1.16 -16.68 -1.62
C THR A 27 -0.46 -16.74 -2.96
N VAL A 28 -0.21 -17.95 -3.46
CA VAL A 28 0.42 -18.16 -4.76
C VAL A 28 -0.64 -18.13 -5.86
N LEU A 29 -0.51 -17.19 -6.79
CA LEU A 29 -1.38 -17.05 -7.96
C LEU A 29 -0.89 -17.88 -9.14
N ASN A 30 0.43 -17.99 -9.29
CA ASN A 30 1.03 -18.80 -10.34
C ASN A 30 2.37 -19.39 -9.89
N ALA A 31 2.47 -20.71 -9.84
CA ALA A 31 3.76 -21.39 -9.72
C ALA A 31 4.38 -21.54 -11.13
N THR A 32 5.53 -20.90 -11.37
CA THR A 32 6.16 -20.83 -12.70
C THR A 32 7.66 -20.54 -12.59
N SER A 33 8.44 -20.98 -13.57
CA SER A 33 9.87 -20.66 -13.65
C SER A 33 10.17 -19.33 -14.35
N HIS A 34 9.19 -18.43 -14.43
CA HIS A 34 9.27 -17.16 -15.18
C HIS A 34 9.50 -15.99 -14.22
N LEU A 35 10.23 -14.99 -14.70
CA LEU A 35 10.37 -13.70 -14.02
C LEU A 35 9.11 -12.86 -14.28
N HIS A 36 8.66 -12.12 -13.28
CA HIS A 36 7.55 -11.19 -13.41
C HIS A 36 8.12 -9.78 -13.34
N ASN A 37 8.12 -9.04 -14.45
CA ASN A 37 8.88 -7.79 -14.56
C ASN A 37 8.08 -6.52 -14.24
N SER A 38 6.76 -6.59 -14.29
CA SER A 38 5.85 -5.46 -14.09
C SER A 38 4.47 -5.96 -13.67
N PHE A 39 3.83 -5.18 -12.80
CA PHE A 39 2.45 -5.31 -12.37
C PHE A 39 1.69 -4.05 -12.78
N ALA A 40 0.40 -4.18 -13.11
CA ALA A 40 -0.52 -3.06 -13.22
C ALA A 40 -1.87 -3.46 -12.63
N PHE A 41 -2.56 -2.49 -12.01
CA PHE A 41 -3.77 -2.72 -11.22
C PHE A 41 -4.87 -1.78 -11.70
N ASP A 42 -6.05 -2.33 -11.99
CA ASP A 42 -7.26 -1.59 -12.34
C ASP A 42 -8.48 -2.52 -12.35
N ASP A 43 -9.70 -1.97 -12.38
CA ASP A 43 -10.93 -2.75 -12.63
C ASP A 43 -11.06 -3.04 -14.14
N ILE A 44 -10.46 -4.15 -14.58
CA ILE A 44 -10.31 -4.47 -16.01
C ILE A 44 -11.63 -4.90 -16.64
N ASP A 45 -12.54 -5.45 -15.84
CA ASP A 45 -13.78 -6.03 -16.34
C ASP A 45 -15.07 -5.33 -15.91
N GLY A 46 -14.96 -4.30 -15.07
CA GLY A 46 -16.01 -3.37 -14.69
C GLY A 46 -16.89 -3.86 -13.56
N ASP A 47 -16.41 -4.79 -12.73
CA ASP A 47 -17.18 -5.35 -11.62
C ASP A 47 -16.92 -4.68 -10.26
N GLY A 48 -15.98 -3.74 -10.22
CA GLY A 48 -15.63 -2.95 -9.04
C GLY A 48 -14.53 -3.53 -8.17
N ASP A 49 -14.06 -4.76 -8.44
CA ASP A 49 -12.91 -5.34 -7.78
C ASP A 49 -11.63 -5.02 -8.59
N ILE A 50 -10.58 -4.54 -7.93
CA ILE A 50 -9.33 -4.23 -8.64
C ILE A 50 -8.60 -5.51 -9.02
N ASP A 51 -8.28 -5.66 -10.30
CA ASP A 51 -7.59 -6.79 -10.88
C ASP A 51 -6.07 -6.57 -10.98
N VAL A 52 -5.33 -7.62 -11.38
CA VAL A 52 -3.90 -7.51 -11.67
C VAL A 52 -3.53 -8.01 -13.07
N ILE A 53 -2.79 -7.17 -13.80
CA ILE A 53 -2.09 -7.50 -15.04
C ILE A 53 -0.62 -7.73 -14.75
N VAL A 54 -0.06 -8.80 -15.31
CA VAL A 54 1.32 -9.21 -15.05
C VAL A 54 2.04 -9.52 -16.35
N THR A 55 3.25 -9.00 -16.49
CA THR A 55 4.19 -9.43 -17.53
C THR A 55 5.06 -10.57 -16.99
N SER A 56 5.14 -11.69 -17.72
CA SER A 56 6.03 -12.80 -17.41
C SER A 56 7.06 -12.98 -18.53
N THR A 57 8.34 -13.08 -18.18
CA THR A 57 9.43 -13.36 -19.12
C THR A 57 10.29 -14.53 -18.66
N THR A 58 11.01 -15.12 -19.60
CA THR A 58 12.08 -16.10 -19.31
C THR A 58 13.48 -15.48 -19.39
N GLY A 59 13.58 -14.16 -19.64
CA GLY A 59 14.84 -13.47 -19.94
C GLY A 59 15.43 -13.83 -21.31
N SER A 60 14.62 -14.44 -22.18
CA SER A 60 15.00 -14.83 -23.54
C SER A 60 14.08 -14.16 -24.55
N THR A 61 14.66 -13.48 -25.54
CA THR A 61 13.94 -12.76 -26.61
C THR A 61 13.23 -13.67 -27.62
N SER A 62 13.25 -14.99 -27.43
CA SER A 62 12.67 -15.97 -28.37
C SER A 62 11.81 -17.04 -27.70
N SER A 63 11.39 -16.79 -26.46
CA SER A 63 10.59 -17.74 -25.69
C SER A 63 9.09 -17.50 -25.89
N ALA A 64 8.38 -18.55 -26.29
CA ALA A 64 6.91 -18.56 -26.33
C ALA A 64 6.25 -18.44 -24.94
N ALA A 65 7.06 -18.52 -23.88
CA ALA A 65 6.62 -18.37 -22.50
C ALA A 65 6.62 -16.91 -22.03
N ASN A 66 7.10 -15.96 -22.85
CA ASN A 66 6.98 -14.54 -22.58
C ASN A 66 5.56 -14.07 -22.86
N HIS A 67 4.87 -13.53 -21.87
CA HIS A 67 3.46 -13.18 -22.02
C HIS A 67 2.99 -12.06 -21.09
N VAL A 68 1.83 -11.50 -21.41
CA VAL A 68 1.04 -10.67 -20.53
C VAL A 68 -0.21 -11.45 -20.15
N ALA A 69 -0.50 -11.52 -18.85
CA ALA A 69 -1.65 -12.22 -18.30
C ALA A 69 -2.46 -11.31 -17.38
N TRP A 70 -3.75 -11.62 -17.29
CA TRP A 70 -4.68 -11.04 -16.34
C TRP A 70 -5.06 -12.08 -15.29
N TYR A 71 -5.11 -11.65 -14.04
CA TYR A 71 -5.70 -12.40 -12.94
C TYR A 71 -6.85 -11.55 -12.41
N LYS A 72 -8.07 -12.04 -12.64
CA LYS A 72 -9.28 -11.39 -12.17
C LYS A 72 -9.36 -11.54 -10.66
N ASN A 73 -9.61 -10.46 -9.94
CA ASN A 73 -10.02 -10.47 -8.55
C ASN A 73 -11.49 -10.92 -8.49
N LEU A 74 -11.75 -11.95 -7.68
CA LEU A 74 -13.09 -12.52 -7.51
C LEU A 74 -13.76 -12.01 -6.21
N GLY A 75 -13.14 -11.01 -5.59
CA GLY A 75 -13.42 -10.56 -4.25
C GLY A 75 -13.02 -11.60 -3.20
N ASN A 76 -13.25 -11.25 -1.93
CA ASN A 76 -12.99 -12.10 -0.76
C ASN A 76 -11.57 -12.70 -0.74
N ASN A 77 -10.57 -11.92 -1.17
CA ASN A 77 -9.16 -12.32 -1.21
C ASN A 77 -8.88 -13.52 -2.12
N THR A 78 -9.63 -13.66 -3.22
CA THR A 78 -9.44 -14.74 -4.19
C THR A 78 -9.28 -14.22 -5.61
N PHE A 79 -8.48 -14.93 -6.41
CA PHE A 79 -8.21 -14.60 -7.81
C PHE A 79 -8.56 -15.75 -8.73
N SER A 80 -8.91 -15.43 -9.97
CA SER A 80 -9.10 -16.42 -11.03
C SER A 80 -7.79 -17.12 -11.38
N ALA A 81 -7.91 -18.22 -12.12
CA ALA A 81 -6.78 -18.71 -12.90
C ALA A 81 -6.35 -17.65 -13.93
N LYS A 82 -5.07 -17.69 -14.34
CA LYS A 82 -4.55 -16.73 -15.32
C LYS A 82 -5.33 -16.76 -16.64
N THR A 83 -5.69 -15.60 -17.13
CA THR A 83 -6.19 -15.38 -18.49
C THR A 83 -5.03 -14.84 -19.34
N LEU A 84 -4.67 -15.57 -20.40
CA LEU A 84 -3.61 -15.13 -21.31
C LEU A 84 -4.13 -14.01 -22.21
N ILE A 85 -3.55 -12.82 -22.12
CA ILE A 85 -3.87 -11.70 -23.01
C ILE A 85 -3.08 -11.84 -24.31
N SER A 86 -1.76 -11.99 -24.20
CA SER A 86 -0.89 -12.13 -25.37
C SER A 86 0.43 -12.77 -24.98
N SER A 87 0.90 -13.71 -25.79
CA SER A 87 2.23 -14.32 -25.72
C SER A 87 3.15 -13.88 -26.86
N ALA A 88 2.74 -12.89 -27.64
CA ALA A 88 3.47 -12.43 -28.82
C ALA A 88 4.57 -11.41 -28.45
N TYR A 89 5.40 -11.71 -27.46
CA TYR A 89 6.44 -10.81 -26.96
C TYR A 89 7.82 -11.47 -26.92
N ASN A 90 8.82 -10.66 -27.22
CA ASN A 90 10.22 -11.07 -27.26
C ASN A 90 10.94 -10.40 -26.08
N ASP A 91 10.80 -11.01 -24.91
CA ASP A 91 11.27 -10.51 -23.61
C ASP A 91 10.49 -9.28 -23.13
N VAL A 92 9.25 -9.54 -22.70
CA VAL A 92 8.36 -8.51 -22.17
C VAL A 92 8.90 -7.93 -20.87
N ASN A 93 8.91 -6.60 -20.77
CA ASN A 93 9.52 -5.91 -19.64
C ASN A 93 8.49 -5.14 -18.81
N THR A 94 7.76 -4.22 -19.43
CA THR A 94 6.90 -3.26 -18.71
C THR A 94 5.49 -3.27 -19.28
N VAL A 95 4.48 -3.15 -18.41
CA VAL A 95 3.08 -2.91 -18.77
C VAL A 95 2.54 -1.71 -17.98
N ARG A 96 1.77 -0.85 -18.64
CA ARG A 96 1.01 0.25 -18.03
C ARG A 96 -0.41 0.27 -18.59
N LEU A 97 -1.30 0.88 -17.82
CA LEU A 97 -2.73 1.00 -18.14
C LEU A 97 -3.07 2.47 -18.40
N LEU A 98 -3.67 2.76 -19.55
CA LEU A 98 -4.17 4.08 -19.94
C LEU A 98 -5.32 3.93 -20.94
N ASP A 99 -6.25 4.88 -20.97
CA ASP A 99 -7.33 4.89 -21.96
C ASP A 99 -6.77 5.41 -23.29
N VAL A 100 -6.38 4.50 -24.18
CA VAL A 100 -5.63 4.83 -25.41
C VAL A 100 -6.58 5.33 -26.50
N ASP A 101 -7.81 4.84 -26.53
CA ASP A 101 -8.80 5.21 -27.54
C ASP A 101 -10.02 5.99 -27.05
N GLU A 102 -9.94 6.52 -25.82
CA GLU A 102 -10.91 7.44 -25.21
C GLU A 102 -12.31 6.82 -25.06
N ASP A 103 -12.37 5.51 -24.83
CA ASP A 103 -13.63 4.78 -24.64
C ASP A 103 -14.02 4.58 -23.16
N GLY A 104 -13.19 5.10 -22.25
CA GLY A 104 -13.38 5.05 -20.80
C GLY A 104 -12.85 3.79 -20.14
N LYS A 105 -12.28 2.83 -20.89
CA LYS A 105 -11.63 1.64 -20.35
C LYS A 105 -10.12 1.80 -20.45
N LYS A 106 -9.38 1.36 -19.43
CA LYS A 106 -7.93 1.33 -19.54
C LYS A 106 -7.49 0.19 -20.44
N ASP A 107 -6.71 0.54 -21.45
CA ASP A 107 -6.03 -0.34 -22.38
C ASP A 107 -4.62 -0.67 -21.87
N LEU A 108 -4.01 -1.71 -22.43
CA LEU A 108 -2.66 -2.12 -22.06
C LEU A 108 -1.66 -1.52 -23.02
N VAL A 109 -0.68 -0.78 -22.52
CA VAL A 109 0.55 -0.44 -23.26
C VAL A 109 1.68 -1.30 -22.72
N VAL A 110 2.41 -1.94 -23.62
CA VAL A 110 3.40 -2.96 -23.31
C VAL A 110 4.69 -2.69 -24.07
N ALA A 111 5.82 -2.80 -23.37
CA ALA A 111 7.14 -2.73 -23.95
C ALA A 111 7.88 -4.08 -23.84
N ASP A 112 8.61 -4.44 -24.89
CA ASP A 112 9.52 -5.58 -24.91
C ASP A 112 10.89 -5.19 -25.49
N TRP A 113 11.91 -5.99 -25.18
CA TRP A 113 13.30 -5.64 -25.50
C TRP A 113 13.68 -5.82 -26.97
N ALA A 114 12.87 -6.48 -27.80
CA ALA A 114 13.24 -6.75 -29.19
C ALA A 114 12.38 -6.02 -30.22
N THR A 115 11.09 -5.81 -29.95
CA THR A 115 10.12 -5.25 -30.91
C THR A 115 9.65 -3.84 -30.56
N GLY A 116 10.02 -3.34 -29.38
CA GLY A 116 9.72 -1.98 -28.93
C GLY A 116 8.40 -1.92 -28.16
N MET A 117 7.52 -1.00 -28.55
CA MET A 117 6.26 -0.75 -27.84
C MET A 117 5.03 -1.15 -28.65
N SER A 118 3.99 -1.58 -27.93
CA SER A 118 2.71 -1.96 -28.50
C SER A 118 1.59 -1.66 -27.52
N TRP A 119 0.35 -1.66 -28.01
CA TRP A 119 -0.83 -1.57 -27.17
C TRP A 119 -1.88 -2.62 -27.53
N ILE A 120 -2.75 -2.94 -26.57
CA ILE A 120 -3.83 -3.91 -26.70
C ILE A 120 -5.09 -3.28 -26.10
N LYS A 121 -6.12 -3.16 -26.93
CA LYS A 121 -7.42 -2.62 -26.52
C LYS A 121 -8.09 -3.52 -25.49
N ASN A 122 -8.60 -2.95 -24.40
CA ASN A 122 -9.53 -3.58 -23.49
C ASN A 122 -10.96 -3.46 -24.04
N MET A 123 -11.54 -4.59 -24.45
CA MET A 123 -12.91 -4.62 -24.96
C MET A 123 -13.94 -4.66 -23.83
N GLY A 124 -13.50 -4.82 -22.58
CA GLY A 124 -14.32 -5.00 -21.37
C GLY A 124 -14.69 -6.47 -21.12
N SER A 125 -15.17 -6.75 -19.91
CA SER A 125 -15.59 -8.09 -19.49
C SER A 125 -14.50 -9.16 -19.71
N GLY A 126 -13.23 -8.79 -19.58
CA GLY A 126 -12.10 -9.69 -19.76
C GLY A 126 -11.72 -10.03 -21.20
N PHE A 127 -12.28 -9.33 -22.19
CA PHE A 127 -11.92 -9.50 -23.60
C PHE A 127 -10.89 -8.47 -24.05
N PHE A 128 -9.89 -8.91 -24.81
CA PHE A 128 -8.81 -8.06 -25.31
C PHE A 128 -8.70 -8.13 -26.83
N GLY A 129 -8.34 -7.00 -27.44
CA GLY A 129 -8.09 -6.90 -28.87
C GLY A 129 -6.76 -7.53 -29.30
N SER A 130 -6.44 -7.39 -30.59
CA SER A 130 -5.13 -7.79 -31.11
C SER A 130 -4.05 -6.77 -30.72
N LYS A 131 -2.82 -7.24 -30.51
CA LYS A 131 -1.63 -6.40 -30.33
C LYS A 131 -1.41 -5.45 -31.52
N GLN A 132 -1.30 -4.16 -31.23
CA GLN A 132 -1.02 -3.10 -32.21
C GLN A 132 0.33 -2.47 -31.91
N ALA A 133 1.19 -2.31 -32.93
CA ALA A 133 2.50 -1.68 -32.73
C ALA A 133 2.37 -0.17 -32.55
N LEU A 134 3.12 0.39 -31.60
CA LEU A 134 3.31 1.84 -31.46
C LEU A 134 4.51 2.31 -32.32
N PRO A 135 4.62 3.60 -32.66
CA PRO A 135 5.67 4.11 -33.54
C PRO A 135 7.03 4.24 -32.83
N TYR A 136 7.44 3.22 -32.09
CA TYR A 136 8.73 3.11 -31.44
C TYR A 136 9.24 1.67 -31.48
N ASN A 137 10.27 1.45 -32.29
CA ASN A 137 10.79 0.13 -32.69
C ASN A 137 12.18 -0.17 -32.12
N SER A 138 12.52 0.41 -30.96
CA SER A 138 13.77 0.19 -30.25
C SER A 138 13.53 -0.37 -28.86
N ALA A 139 14.53 -1.06 -28.30
CA ALA A 139 14.48 -1.61 -26.96
C ALA A 139 14.20 -0.52 -25.91
N VAL A 140 13.18 -0.74 -25.09
CA VAL A 140 12.77 0.15 -24.01
C VAL A 140 13.18 -0.48 -22.67
N SER A 141 13.89 0.28 -21.84
CA SER A 141 14.28 -0.18 -20.49
C SER A 141 13.15 0.01 -19.48
N THR A 142 12.45 1.14 -19.56
CA THR A 142 11.28 1.50 -18.77
C THR A 142 10.49 2.59 -19.50
N PHE A 143 9.20 2.73 -19.18
CA PHE A 143 8.37 3.85 -19.62
C PHE A 143 7.28 4.15 -18.59
N GLU A 144 6.80 5.37 -18.61
CA GLU A 144 5.63 5.80 -17.85
C GLU A 144 4.61 6.51 -18.73
N VAL A 145 3.40 6.67 -18.18
CA VAL A 145 2.28 7.33 -18.85
C VAL A 145 1.74 8.48 -18.01
N GLY A 146 1.42 9.59 -18.65
CA GLY A 146 1.00 10.82 -18.00
C GLY A 146 0.74 11.93 -19.02
N ASP A 147 -0.07 12.91 -18.68
CA ASP A 147 -0.37 14.05 -19.57
C ASP A 147 0.78 15.08 -19.49
N LEU A 148 1.84 14.84 -20.27
CA LEU A 148 3.04 15.67 -20.23
C LEU A 148 2.79 17.04 -20.85
N ASN A 149 2.07 17.08 -21.97
CA ASN A 149 1.83 18.31 -22.72
C ASN A 149 0.59 19.10 -22.23
N ASN A 150 -0.13 18.57 -21.23
CA ASN A 150 -1.32 19.16 -20.62
C ASN A 150 -2.46 19.36 -21.63
N ASP A 151 -2.64 18.40 -22.54
CA ASP A 151 -3.73 18.40 -23.52
C ASP A 151 -4.95 17.56 -23.10
N GLY A 152 -4.90 16.96 -21.91
CA GLY A 152 -5.94 16.12 -21.33
C GLY A 152 -5.82 14.64 -21.70
N LYS A 153 -4.79 14.24 -22.45
CA LYS A 153 -4.57 12.85 -22.85
C LYS A 153 -3.31 12.31 -22.20
N GLN A 154 -3.37 11.05 -21.76
CA GLN A 154 -2.18 10.39 -21.23
C GLN A 154 -1.22 10.08 -22.38
N ASP A 155 -0.02 10.65 -22.32
CA ASP A 155 1.09 10.41 -23.23
C ASP A 155 2.01 9.28 -22.73
N ILE A 156 3.04 8.95 -23.50
CA ILE A 156 4.10 8.01 -23.12
C ILE A 156 5.45 8.72 -23.07
N VAL A 157 6.17 8.55 -21.98
CA VAL A 157 7.59 8.91 -21.86
C VAL A 157 8.40 7.66 -21.57
N LEU A 158 9.43 7.40 -22.39
CA LEU A 158 10.15 6.13 -22.39
C LEU A 158 11.67 6.34 -22.37
N ALA A 159 12.38 5.42 -21.73
CA ALA A 159 13.83 5.34 -21.75
C ALA A 159 14.31 4.29 -22.77
N GLN A 160 15.20 4.70 -23.69
CA GLN A 160 15.85 3.80 -24.64
C GLN A 160 17.00 3.06 -23.95
N LEU A 161 16.99 1.72 -24.03
CA LEU A 161 18.01 0.90 -23.37
C LEU A 161 19.43 1.10 -23.93
N SER A 162 19.56 1.25 -25.25
CA SER A 162 20.88 1.32 -25.93
C SER A 162 21.34 2.74 -26.26
N GLY A 163 20.43 3.71 -26.19
CA GLY A 163 20.68 5.10 -26.57
C GLY A 163 20.91 6.04 -25.39
N ASP A 164 20.70 5.55 -24.16
CA ASP A 164 20.81 6.33 -22.93
C ASP A 164 20.07 7.68 -23.03
N SER A 165 18.86 7.61 -23.59
CA SER A 165 18.01 8.74 -23.94
C SER A 165 16.56 8.50 -23.53
N VAL A 166 15.83 9.59 -23.32
CA VAL A 166 14.41 9.61 -23.00
C VAL A 166 13.65 10.26 -24.15
N HIS A 167 12.57 9.61 -24.55
CA HIS A 167 11.74 10.01 -25.67
C HIS A 167 10.30 10.24 -25.24
N PHE A 168 9.65 11.15 -25.96
CA PHE A 168 8.26 11.51 -25.78
C PHE A 168 7.44 11.03 -26.98
N MET A 169 6.40 10.24 -26.70
CA MET A 169 5.38 9.85 -27.66
C MET A 169 4.05 10.43 -27.24
N ARG A 170 3.49 11.28 -28.09
CA ARG A 170 2.26 12.00 -27.80
C ARG A 170 1.04 11.21 -28.22
N ASN A 171 0.05 11.14 -27.35
CA ASN A 171 -1.25 10.58 -27.66
C ASN A 171 -2.07 11.60 -28.47
N THR A 172 -2.51 11.22 -29.66
CA THR A 172 -3.37 12.08 -30.50
C THR A 172 -4.85 11.74 -30.36
N GLY A 173 -5.18 10.73 -29.56
CA GLY A 173 -6.52 10.18 -29.35
C GLY A 173 -6.88 9.08 -30.35
N ASN A 174 -8.02 8.42 -30.09
CA ASN A 174 -8.56 7.34 -30.93
C ASN A 174 -7.53 6.23 -31.23
N GLY A 175 -6.72 5.86 -30.24
CA GLY A 175 -5.75 4.78 -30.37
C GLY A 175 -4.49 5.11 -31.16
N THR A 176 -4.20 6.39 -31.38
CA THR A 176 -3.07 6.83 -32.20
C THR A 176 -2.04 7.60 -31.40
N PHE A 177 -0.81 7.11 -31.40
CA PHE A 177 0.37 7.81 -30.89
C PHE A 177 1.25 8.32 -32.03
N VAL A 178 1.96 9.41 -31.80
CA VAL A 178 3.03 9.90 -32.68
C VAL A 178 4.33 10.01 -31.90
N TYR A 179 5.45 9.67 -32.54
CA TYR A 179 6.75 10.02 -32.01
C TYR A 179 6.92 11.54 -32.09
N ASP A 180 7.09 12.19 -30.95
CA ASP A 180 7.19 13.64 -30.88
C ASP A 180 8.66 14.07 -30.90
N SER A 181 9.42 13.68 -29.88
CA SER A 181 10.80 14.14 -29.73
C SER A 181 11.65 13.28 -28.78
N MET A 182 12.97 13.46 -28.84
CA MET A 182 13.89 13.04 -27.79
C MET A 182 14.01 14.21 -26.80
N ILE A 183 13.64 13.98 -25.54
CA ILE A 183 13.50 15.05 -24.55
C ILE A 183 14.69 15.15 -23.59
N TYR A 184 15.45 14.06 -23.45
CA TYR A 184 16.63 14.01 -22.59
C TYR A 184 17.64 13.00 -23.11
N ALA A 185 18.93 13.33 -23.06
CA ALA A 185 20.02 12.46 -23.48
C ALA A 185 21.19 12.55 -22.48
N PRO A 186 21.06 11.92 -21.31
CA PRO A 186 22.09 11.95 -20.29
C PRO A 186 23.41 11.31 -20.74
N ASN A 187 23.38 10.38 -21.72
CA ASN A 187 24.50 9.50 -22.09
C ASN A 187 24.95 8.57 -20.95
N TYR A 188 24.00 8.20 -20.10
CA TYR A 188 24.11 7.16 -19.09
C TYR A 188 22.72 6.61 -18.76
N ASN A 189 22.68 5.51 -18.02
CA ASN A 189 21.46 4.77 -17.72
C ASN A 189 20.37 5.68 -17.14
N VAL A 190 19.17 5.59 -17.71
CA VAL A 190 17.96 6.13 -17.12
C VAL A 190 17.34 5.02 -16.29
N TYR A 191 17.17 5.28 -15.00
CA TYR A 191 16.69 4.28 -14.07
C TYR A 191 15.21 4.40 -13.76
N SER A 192 14.69 5.62 -13.65
CA SER A 192 13.25 5.84 -13.47
C SER A 192 12.77 7.12 -14.12
N ILE A 193 11.47 7.11 -14.38
CA ILE A 193 10.65 8.18 -14.95
C ILE A 193 9.43 8.22 -14.04
N GLU A 194 9.01 9.37 -13.55
CA GLU A 194 7.84 9.52 -12.68
C GLU A 194 7.09 10.79 -13.05
N PHE A 195 5.75 10.77 -12.99
CA PHE A 195 4.89 11.92 -13.26
C PHE A 195 4.27 12.44 -11.97
N GLY A 196 4.17 13.76 -11.82
CA GLY A 196 3.45 14.40 -10.71
C GLY A 196 3.45 15.91 -10.82
N ASP A 197 2.54 16.59 -10.12
CA ASP A 197 2.55 18.05 -10.00
C ASP A 197 3.42 18.45 -8.80
N LEU A 198 4.67 18.87 -9.06
CA LEU A 198 5.62 19.20 -7.99
C LEU A 198 5.66 20.69 -7.68
N ASP A 199 5.30 21.58 -8.60
CA ASP A 199 5.27 23.02 -8.32
C ASP A 199 3.89 23.53 -7.84
N GLN A 200 2.85 22.68 -7.92
CA GLN A 200 1.44 22.95 -7.61
C GLN A 200 0.75 23.88 -8.61
N ASP A 201 1.18 23.87 -9.87
CA ASP A 201 0.56 24.66 -10.93
C ASP A 201 -0.58 23.91 -11.65
N GLN A 202 -0.92 22.69 -11.21
CA GLN A 202 -1.90 21.76 -11.79
C GLN A 202 -1.52 21.23 -13.18
N LYS A 203 -0.26 21.37 -13.58
CA LYS A 203 0.31 20.69 -14.73
C LYS A 203 1.19 19.53 -14.28
N THR A 204 1.28 18.53 -15.14
CA THR A 204 2.11 17.38 -14.83
C THR A 204 3.57 17.69 -15.10
N ASP A 205 4.42 17.50 -14.09
CA ASP A 205 5.87 17.48 -14.21
C ASP A 205 6.39 16.05 -14.39
N LEU A 206 7.63 15.96 -14.84
CA LEU A 206 8.34 14.71 -15.04
C LEU A 206 9.64 14.68 -14.23
N ILE A 207 9.81 13.68 -13.38
CA ILE A 207 11.08 13.40 -12.71
C ILE A 207 11.81 12.27 -13.43
N ILE A 208 13.08 12.50 -13.77
CA ILE A 208 13.97 11.49 -14.35
C ILE A 208 15.17 11.28 -13.45
N SER A 209 15.35 10.04 -13.01
CA SER A 209 16.57 9.58 -12.35
C SER A 209 17.48 8.89 -13.35
N SER A 210 18.72 9.33 -13.41
CA SER A 210 19.70 8.80 -14.35
C SER A 210 21.11 8.87 -13.78
N GLY A 211 21.94 7.91 -14.13
CA GLY A 211 23.35 7.99 -13.78
C GLY A 211 24.25 6.89 -14.31
N SER A 212 25.52 7.06 -13.98
CA SER A 212 26.62 6.16 -14.22
C SER A 212 27.39 5.94 -12.92
N THR A 213 28.48 5.19 -12.99
CA THR A 213 29.40 5.03 -11.87
C THR A 213 30.11 6.32 -11.44
N THR A 214 30.02 7.41 -12.22
CA THR A 214 30.74 8.67 -11.93
C THR A 214 29.86 9.91 -11.95
N THR A 215 28.56 9.78 -12.20
CA THR A 215 27.61 10.90 -12.18
C THR A 215 26.21 10.38 -11.97
N GLN A 216 25.50 10.95 -11.02
CA GLN A 216 24.09 10.65 -10.75
C GLN A 216 23.30 11.95 -10.79
N LYS A 217 22.10 11.93 -11.38
CA LYS A 217 21.22 13.08 -11.50
C LYS A 217 19.76 12.70 -11.29
N VAL A 218 19.07 13.58 -10.58
CA VAL A 218 17.60 13.63 -10.58
C VAL A 218 17.20 14.99 -11.11
N VAL A 219 16.42 14.99 -12.18
CA VAL A 219 16.06 16.18 -12.94
C VAL A 219 14.54 16.23 -13.10
N LYS A 220 13.95 17.37 -12.75
CA LYS A 220 12.57 17.73 -13.05
C LYS A 220 12.48 18.33 -14.45
N PHE A 221 11.45 17.96 -15.21
CA PHE A 221 11.10 18.54 -16.49
C PHE A 221 9.68 19.05 -16.45
N GLU A 222 9.46 20.23 -17.03
CA GLU A 222 8.15 20.87 -17.12
C GLU A 222 7.85 21.21 -18.58
N TYR A 223 6.63 20.95 -19.04
CA TYR A 223 6.23 21.25 -20.41
C TYR A 223 5.85 22.72 -20.57
N GLY A 224 6.82 23.53 -20.98
CA GLY A 224 6.60 24.94 -21.31
C GLY A 224 5.98 25.12 -22.70
N THR A 225 5.53 26.36 -23.00
CA THR A 225 4.85 26.70 -24.25
C THR A 225 5.63 26.36 -25.53
N ASN A 226 6.96 26.35 -25.47
CA ASN A 226 7.82 26.10 -26.64
C ASN A 226 8.93 25.06 -26.40
N ALA A 227 9.16 24.64 -25.15
CA ALA A 227 10.25 23.76 -24.78
C ALA A 227 10.02 23.17 -23.39
N LEU A 228 10.65 22.02 -23.14
CA LEU A 228 10.78 21.48 -21.79
C LEU A 228 11.78 22.31 -20.98
N VAL A 229 11.36 22.75 -19.81
CA VAL A 229 12.22 23.40 -18.82
C VAL A 229 12.83 22.31 -17.94
N GLN A 230 14.13 22.41 -17.63
CA GLN A 230 14.85 21.42 -16.82
C GLN A 230 15.34 22.04 -15.51
N THR A 231 15.01 21.40 -14.39
CA THR A 231 15.47 21.79 -13.06
C THR A 231 16.22 20.62 -12.42
N VAL A 232 17.51 20.81 -12.14
CA VAL A 232 18.34 19.78 -11.51
C VAL A 232 18.09 19.78 -10.00
N LEU A 233 17.45 18.73 -9.50
CA LEU A 233 17.15 18.57 -8.07
C LEU A 233 18.32 17.94 -7.31
N TYR A 234 19.06 17.07 -7.99
CA TYR A 234 20.20 16.38 -7.38
C TYR A 234 21.31 16.16 -8.40
N THR A 235 22.56 16.30 -7.95
CA THR A 235 23.75 15.83 -8.67
C THR A 235 24.80 15.39 -7.67
N ALA A 236 25.29 14.16 -7.81
CA ALA A 236 26.43 13.67 -7.05
C ALA A 236 27.52 13.06 -7.92
N PRO A 237 28.81 13.34 -7.62
CA PRO A 237 29.90 12.85 -8.43
C PRO A 237 30.21 11.37 -8.18
N ASN A 238 30.39 10.88 -6.94
CA ASN A 238 30.89 9.51 -6.75
C ASN A 238 30.51 8.89 -5.39
N TRP A 239 29.24 8.52 -5.22
CA TRP A 239 28.65 7.80 -4.06
C TRP A 239 27.83 8.68 -3.08
N PRO A 240 26.64 8.21 -2.67
CA PRO A 240 26.05 6.92 -3.03
C PRO A 240 25.27 6.98 -4.35
N TYR A 241 25.15 5.85 -5.06
CA TYR A 241 24.46 5.79 -6.36
C TYR A 241 22.95 5.77 -6.16
N ILE A 242 22.24 6.68 -6.81
CA ILE A 242 20.77 6.66 -6.85
C ILE A 242 20.34 5.67 -7.93
N TYR A 243 19.47 4.72 -7.58
CA TYR A 243 18.98 3.72 -8.55
C TYR A 243 17.56 4.00 -9.03
N LYS A 244 16.75 4.73 -8.30
CA LYS A 244 15.37 5.03 -8.64
C LYS A 244 14.90 6.19 -7.77
N SER A 245 14.15 7.09 -8.39
CA SER A 245 13.32 8.06 -7.66
C SER A 245 11.86 7.66 -7.72
N PHE A 246 11.12 8.11 -6.70
CA PHE A 246 9.69 7.99 -6.56
C PHE A 246 9.12 9.33 -6.06
N LEU A 247 7.81 9.51 -6.22
CA LEU A 247 7.08 10.68 -5.73
C LEU A 247 6.13 10.27 -4.62
N TYR A 248 6.33 10.82 -3.43
CA TYR A 248 5.51 10.55 -2.24
C TYR A 248 5.46 11.79 -1.36
N ASP A 249 4.32 12.06 -0.73
CA ASP A 249 4.20 13.04 0.34
C ASP A 249 4.68 12.41 1.66
N VAL A 250 5.98 12.50 1.93
CA VAL A 250 6.61 11.73 3.02
C VAL A 250 6.32 12.36 4.37
N ASP A 251 6.10 13.68 4.43
CA ASP A 251 5.80 14.38 5.67
C ASP A 251 4.36 14.88 5.82
N SER A 252 3.49 14.43 4.92
CA SER A 252 2.05 14.67 4.94
C SER A 252 1.71 16.16 4.87
N ASP A 253 2.50 16.95 4.14
CA ASP A 253 2.28 18.38 3.93
C ASP A 253 1.44 18.70 2.68
N GLY A 254 0.97 17.65 2.00
CA GLY A 254 0.12 17.70 0.81
C GLY A 254 0.89 17.85 -0.50
N LYS A 255 2.22 17.74 -0.47
CA LYS A 255 3.09 17.92 -1.64
C LYS A 255 3.90 16.67 -1.88
N MET A 256 4.04 16.29 -3.15
CA MET A 256 4.90 15.18 -3.50
C MET A 256 6.37 15.58 -3.33
N ASP A 257 7.08 14.85 -2.49
CA ASP A 257 8.53 14.90 -2.34
C ASP A 257 9.21 13.93 -3.31
N VAL A 258 10.48 14.20 -3.63
CA VAL A 258 11.28 13.30 -4.43
C VAL A 258 12.07 12.37 -3.53
N VAL A 259 11.61 11.13 -3.43
CA VAL A 259 12.27 10.07 -2.66
C VAL A 259 13.21 9.31 -3.57
N MET A 260 14.40 8.96 -3.08
CA MET A 260 15.45 8.30 -3.82
C MET A 260 15.98 7.09 -3.05
N ASP A 261 16.04 5.95 -3.72
CA ASP A 261 16.77 4.79 -3.22
C ASP A 261 18.27 4.92 -3.58
N SER A 262 19.11 4.22 -2.84
CA SER A 262 20.54 4.38 -2.98
C SER A 262 21.34 3.11 -2.72
N SER A 263 22.48 2.97 -3.40
CA SER A 263 23.39 1.82 -3.32
C SER A 263 23.97 1.54 -1.94
N ASP A 264 23.93 2.50 -1.02
CA ASP A 264 24.35 2.33 0.36
C ASP A 264 23.21 1.84 1.27
N CYS A 265 22.09 1.41 0.68
CA CYS A 265 20.87 0.97 1.38
C CYS A 265 20.18 2.10 2.17
N ALA A 266 20.59 3.35 1.97
CA ALA A 266 19.89 4.50 2.51
C ALA A 266 18.75 4.93 1.59
N THR A 267 17.74 5.52 2.18
CA THR A 267 16.69 6.26 1.45
C THR A 267 16.94 7.73 1.71
N TYR A 268 16.91 8.49 0.64
CA TYR A 268 17.01 9.94 0.68
C TYR A 268 15.73 10.57 0.18
N TRP A 269 15.55 11.83 0.51
CA TRP A 269 14.55 12.65 -0.13
C TRP A 269 15.08 14.05 -0.37
N VAL A 270 14.43 14.70 -1.33
CA VAL A 270 14.45 16.14 -1.52
C VAL A 270 13.04 16.59 -1.21
N LYS A 271 12.88 17.24 -0.06
CA LYS A 271 11.59 17.77 0.38
C LYS A 271 11.16 18.87 -0.58
N ASN A 272 9.91 18.82 -0.99
CA ASN A 272 9.26 19.81 -1.81
C ASN A 272 8.54 20.85 -0.92
N PHE A 273 8.94 22.11 -1.02
CA PHE A 273 8.25 23.21 -0.33
C PHE A 273 7.14 23.84 -1.20
N GLY A 274 7.03 23.44 -2.46
CA GLY A 274 6.14 23.98 -3.50
C GLY A 274 6.78 25.13 -4.29
N ASN A 275 6.21 25.46 -5.45
CA ASN A 275 6.69 26.52 -6.36
C ASN A 275 8.20 26.39 -6.69
N ASP A 276 8.64 25.18 -7.06
CA ASP A 276 10.04 24.85 -7.37
C ASP A 276 11.06 25.10 -6.24
N VAL A 277 10.60 25.20 -4.99
CA VAL A 277 11.50 25.33 -3.84
C VAL A 277 11.70 23.96 -3.20
N TYR A 278 12.95 23.50 -3.17
CA TYR A 278 13.31 22.17 -2.66
C TYR A 278 14.37 22.24 -1.57
N SER A 279 14.37 21.26 -0.67
CA SER A 279 15.44 21.10 0.31
C SER A 279 16.74 20.61 -0.33
N THR A 280 17.85 20.67 0.41
CA THR A 280 18.98 19.81 0.09
C THR A 280 18.63 18.35 0.35
N LEU A 281 19.38 17.43 -0.27
CA LEU A 281 19.25 16.00 -0.02
C LEU A 281 19.31 15.71 1.49
N THR A 282 18.28 15.07 2.00
CA THR A 282 18.19 14.67 3.40
C THR A 282 18.14 13.14 3.47
N THR A 283 18.82 12.57 4.46
CA THR A 283 18.79 11.12 4.68
C THR A 283 17.58 10.79 5.54
N ILE A 284 16.69 9.94 5.02
CA ILE A 284 15.54 9.44 5.77
C ILE A 284 16.00 8.26 6.65
N THR A 285 16.95 7.44 6.18
CA THR A 285 17.36 6.22 6.88
C THR A 285 18.85 5.99 6.75
N THR A 286 19.52 5.78 7.89
CA THR A 286 20.90 5.33 7.96
C THR A 286 20.90 3.85 8.33
N GLN A 287 21.39 2.96 7.46
CA GLN A 287 21.65 1.58 7.87
C GLN A 287 22.96 1.08 7.28
N THR A 288 23.67 0.28 8.09
CA THR A 288 24.80 -0.55 7.71
C THR A 288 24.29 -1.77 6.93
N CYS A 289 24.74 -1.91 5.68
CA CYS A 289 24.20 -2.76 4.62
C CYS A 289 23.86 -4.21 5.01
N MET A 290 22.66 -4.64 4.63
CA MET A 290 22.37 -6.03 4.24
C MET A 290 21.65 -6.07 2.87
N ASN A 291 22.12 -5.34 1.85
CA ASN A 291 21.67 -5.39 0.43
C ASN A 291 20.16 -5.62 0.21
N TYR A 292 19.29 -4.84 0.85
CA TYR A 292 17.85 -4.87 0.56
C TYR A 292 17.59 -4.20 -0.79
N GLU A 293 16.78 -4.80 -1.66
CA GLU A 293 16.77 -4.46 -3.09
C GLU A 293 15.90 -3.25 -3.43
N THR A 294 14.89 -2.92 -2.62
CA THR A 294 13.88 -1.92 -2.99
C THR A 294 13.20 -1.31 -1.76
N VAL A 295 12.93 -0.01 -1.83
CA VAL A 295 12.23 0.79 -0.84
C VAL A 295 10.89 1.24 -1.44
N ASN A 296 9.78 0.87 -0.80
CA ASN A 296 8.50 1.55 -1.03
C ASN A 296 8.18 2.41 0.18
N VAL A 297 7.55 3.54 -0.08
CA VAL A 297 7.09 4.47 0.94
C VAL A 297 5.57 4.44 0.95
N ALA A 298 5.01 4.11 2.10
CA ALA A 298 3.60 3.81 2.28
C ALA A 298 3.27 3.87 3.77
N ASP A 299 2.10 4.35 4.16
CA ASP A 299 1.65 4.18 5.54
C ASP A 299 1.24 2.71 5.77
N LEU A 300 2.17 1.92 6.32
CA LEU A 300 2.01 0.48 6.57
C LEU A 300 1.53 0.21 7.99
N ASN A 301 1.11 1.24 8.74
CA ASN A 301 0.56 1.01 10.08
C ASN A 301 -0.68 1.88 10.38
N LEU A 302 -1.14 2.65 9.39
CA LEU A 302 -2.25 3.60 9.46
C LEU A 302 -2.10 4.63 10.59
N ASP A 303 -0.87 5.05 10.90
CA ASP A 303 -0.65 6.16 11.85
C ASP A 303 -0.67 7.54 11.19
N GLY A 304 -0.88 7.57 9.87
CA GLY A 304 -0.89 8.77 9.04
C GLY A 304 0.51 9.23 8.62
N PHE A 305 1.56 8.45 8.90
CA PHE A 305 2.92 8.74 8.47
C PHE A 305 3.41 7.68 7.50
N MET A 306 4.16 8.10 6.49
CA MET A 306 4.69 7.18 5.52
C MET A 306 5.83 6.34 6.11
N ASP A 307 5.65 5.03 6.12
CA ASP A 307 6.64 4.03 6.49
C ASP A 307 7.52 3.66 5.28
N THR A 308 8.62 2.96 5.55
CA THR A 308 9.50 2.43 4.50
C THR A 308 9.58 0.90 4.57
N LEU A 309 9.21 0.23 3.47
CA LEU A 309 9.32 -1.23 3.29
C LEU A 309 10.71 -1.63 2.75
N TYR A 310 11.30 -2.68 3.32
CA TYR A 310 12.57 -3.28 2.91
C TYR A 310 12.42 -4.77 2.68
N MET A 311 13.04 -5.29 1.61
CA MET A 311 12.85 -6.68 1.19
C MET A 311 14.13 -7.33 0.66
N ARG A 312 14.41 -8.57 1.11
CA ARG A 312 15.51 -9.39 0.59
C ARG A 312 15.33 -10.87 0.93
N TYR A 313 15.55 -11.75 -0.05
CA TYR A 313 15.47 -13.21 0.11
C TYR A 313 14.18 -13.67 0.80
N GLY A 314 13.04 -13.04 0.44
CA GLY A 314 11.76 -13.34 1.07
C GLY A 314 11.63 -12.90 2.54
N ASN A 315 12.56 -12.10 3.06
CA ASN A 315 12.43 -11.41 4.35
C ASN A 315 11.99 -9.98 4.11
N PHE A 316 11.02 -9.55 4.89
CA PHE A 316 10.38 -8.26 4.78
C PHE A 316 10.50 -7.54 6.12
N TYR A 317 10.81 -6.25 6.06
CA TYR A 317 10.91 -5.39 7.23
C TYR A 317 10.33 -4.04 6.88
N TYR A 318 9.82 -3.31 7.85
CA TYR A 318 9.56 -1.88 7.65
C TYR A 318 10.18 -1.04 8.75
N LYS A 319 10.40 0.24 8.45
CA LYS A 319 10.67 1.28 9.44
C LYS A 319 9.47 2.20 9.49
N GLN A 320 9.02 2.48 10.71
CA GLN A 320 7.88 3.36 10.95
C GLN A 320 8.23 4.82 10.63
N GLY A 321 7.34 5.51 9.94
CA GLY A 321 7.35 6.95 9.71
C GLY A 321 6.97 7.74 10.95
N ALA A 322 7.31 9.01 10.95
CA ALA A 322 6.92 9.95 11.98
C ALA A 322 6.73 11.34 11.37
N ALA A 323 6.16 12.24 12.16
CA ALA A 323 5.93 13.62 11.76
C ALA A 323 7.20 14.28 11.18
N GLY A 324 7.05 14.99 10.06
CA GLY A 324 8.16 15.62 9.37
C GLY A 324 8.97 14.69 8.45
N GLY A 325 8.47 13.47 8.19
CA GLY A 325 9.11 12.51 7.30
C GLY A 325 10.32 11.81 7.93
N GLU A 326 10.46 11.86 9.25
CA GLU A 326 11.49 11.12 9.98
C GLU A 326 11.13 9.63 10.01
N LEU A 327 12.14 8.74 9.96
CA LEU A 327 11.93 7.31 10.19
C LEU A 327 12.45 6.88 11.56
N GLY A 328 11.70 5.97 12.17
CA GLY A 328 12.13 5.20 13.32
C GLY A 328 13.44 4.45 13.07
N THR A 329 14.23 4.28 14.11
CA THR A 329 15.53 3.58 14.04
C THR A 329 15.40 2.06 14.07
N THR A 330 14.20 1.55 14.36
CA THR A 330 13.93 0.13 14.55
C THR A 330 13.43 -0.48 13.24
N MET A 331 14.09 -1.57 12.80
CA MET A 331 13.56 -2.43 11.73
C MET A 331 12.54 -3.39 12.35
N ILE A 332 11.31 -3.33 11.88
CA ILE A 332 10.22 -4.18 12.34
C ILE A 332 10.07 -5.33 11.33
N PRO A 333 10.33 -6.60 11.70
CA PRO A 333 10.17 -7.73 10.79
C PRO A 333 8.69 -7.95 10.46
N ILE A 334 8.40 -8.12 9.18
CA ILE A 334 7.11 -8.57 8.68
C ILE A 334 7.15 -10.10 8.60
N SER A 335 6.38 -10.74 9.48
CA SER A 335 6.37 -12.21 9.60
C SER A 335 5.53 -12.84 8.50
N ILE A 336 6.19 -13.27 7.43
CA ILE A 336 5.54 -14.06 6.36
C ILE A 336 6.06 -15.49 6.35
N ASN A 337 5.25 -16.42 5.87
CA ASN A 337 5.72 -17.77 5.51
C ASN A 337 6.75 -17.64 4.38
N GLN A 338 8.04 -17.64 4.75
CA GLN A 338 9.20 -17.32 3.92
C GLN A 338 9.03 -17.67 2.44
N ILE A 339 9.13 -16.67 1.57
CA ILE A 339 9.27 -16.91 0.13
C ILE A 339 10.69 -17.48 -0.07
N PRO A 340 10.84 -18.74 -0.53
CA PRO A 340 12.10 -19.47 -0.39
C PRO A 340 13.19 -19.05 -1.39
N VAL A 341 12.98 -17.96 -2.13
CA VAL A 341 13.81 -17.54 -3.27
C VAL A 341 13.90 -16.02 -3.40
N GLU A 342 14.85 -15.55 -4.21
CA GLU A 342 14.97 -14.14 -4.59
C GLU A 342 13.69 -13.63 -5.27
N LEU A 343 13.33 -12.39 -4.93
CA LEU A 343 12.23 -11.66 -5.54
C LEU A 343 12.83 -10.78 -6.64
N TYR A 344 12.20 -10.75 -7.80
CA TYR A 344 12.64 -9.90 -8.91
C TYR A 344 11.83 -8.61 -9.00
N ARG A 345 10.56 -8.68 -8.59
CA ARG A 345 9.64 -7.55 -8.53
C ARG A 345 8.65 -7.70 -7.41
N HIS A 346 8.11 -6.56 -7.00
CA HIS A 346 7.01 -6.45 -6.07
C HIS A 346 6.23 -5.17 -6.39
N ALA A 347 5.05 -5.04 -5.80
CA ALA A 347 4.27 -3.81 -5.78
C ALA A 347 3.44 -3.77 -4.49
N LEU A 348 3.11 -2.56 -4.05
CA LEU A 348 2.11 -2.33 -3.01
C LEU A 348 0.85 -1.78 -3.66
N TYR A 349 -0.31 -2.32 -3.30
CA TYR A 349 -1.60 -1.86 -3.81
C TYR A 349 -2.73 -2.30 -2.86
N ASP A 350 -3.72 -1.45 -2.62
CA ASP A 350 -4.93 -1.77 -1.85
C ASP A 350 -5.88 -2.57 -2.74
N ILE A 351 -5.79 -3.91 -2.67
CA ILE A 351 -6.45 -4.78 -3.65
C ILE A 351 -7.88 -5.14 -3.27
N ASP A 352 -8.24 -5.00 -2.01
CA ASP A 352 -9.57 -5.31 -1.50
C ASP A 352 -10.34 -4.07 -1.02
N GLY A 353 -9.74 -2.88 -1.18
CA GLY A 353 -10.39 -1.59 -0.93
C GLY A 353 -10.60 -1.31 0.56
N ASP A 354 -9.85 -1.97 1.44
CA ASP A 354 -9.93 -1.77 2.88
C ASP A 354 -9.10 -0.56 3.37
N GLY A 355 -8.35 0.07 2.46
CA GLY A 355 -7.52 1.24 2.70
C GLY A 355 -6.08 0.90 3.07
N ASP A 356 -5.75 -0.38 3.21
CA ASP A 356 -4.41 -0.85 3.49
C ASP A 356 -3.71 -1.38 2.24
N LEU A 357 -2.41 -1.10 2.14
CA LEU A 357 -1.65 -1.59 0.99
C LEU A 357 -1.25 -3.05 1.18
N ASP A 358 -1.65 -3.90 0.24
CA ASP A 358 -1.24 -5.30 0.12
C ASP A 358 0.03 -5.45 -0.71
N LEU A 359 0.72 -6.57 -0.51
CA LEU A 359 1.99 -6.84 -1.18
C LEU A 359 1.84 -7.87 -2.29
N PHE A 360 2.16 -7.47 -3.52
CA PHE A 360 2.35 -8.36 -4.66
C PHE A 360 3.83 -8.65 -4.86
N TYR A 361 4.17 -9.88 -5.26
CA TYR A 361 5.56 -10.29 -5.46
C TYR A 361 5.72 -11.28 -6.62
N GLY A 362 6.86 -11.18 -7.30
CA GLY A 362 7.29 -12.10 -8.33
C GLY A 362 8.69 -12.64 -8.02
N SER A 363 8.85 -13.95 -8.12
CA SER A 363 10.12 -14.66 -7.98
C SER A 363 10.41 -15.50 -9.24
N SER A 364 11.55 -16.19 -9.26
CA SER A 364 11.87 -17.17 -10.30
C SER A 364 11.05 -18.47 -10.20
N GLN A 365 10.21 -18.65 -9.18
CA GLN A 365 9.44 -19.88 -8.95
C GLN A 365 7.92 -19.66 -8.81
N GLU A 366 7.52 -18.46 -8.44
CA GLU A 366 6.12 -18.12 -8.20
C GLU A 366 5.85 -16.62 -8.35
N PHE A 367 4.62 -16.31 -8.75
CA PHE A 367 3.95 -15.03 -8.57
C PHE A 367 2.84 -15.20 -7.54
N GLY A 368 2.75 -14.26 -6.61
CA GLY A 368 1.77 -14.29 -5.55
C GLY A 368 1.56 -12.94 -4.91
N TRP A 369 0.75 -12.94 -3.88
CA TRP A 369 0.45 -11.77 -3.08
C TRP A 369 0.28 -12.14 -1.61
N ILE A 370 0.34 -11.15 -0.75
CA ILE A 370 0.17 -11.28 0.70
C ILE A 370 -0.77 -10.17 1.12
N LYS A 371 -1.94 -10.57 1.62
CA LYS A 371 -2.87 -9.63 2.24
C LYS A 371 -2.21 -9.00 3.45
N ASN A 372 -2.31 -7.69 3.54
CA ASN A 372 -2.05 -6.95 4.75
C ASN A 372 -3.26 -7.08 5.67
N ASN A 373 -3.11 -7.77 6.80
CA ASN A 373 -4.14 -7.73 7.83
C ASN A 373 -3.76 -6.60 8.77
N SER A 374 -4.21 -5.39 8.45
CA SER A 374 -4.69 -4.57 9.55
C SER A 374 -5.71 -5.41 10.28
N ALA A 375 -5.53 -5.55 11.59
CA ALA A 375 -6.68 -5.88 12.39
C ALA A 375 -7.73 -4.85 11.98
N GLU A 376 -8.84 -5.30 11.40
CA GLU A 376 -10.05 -4.50 11.41
C GLU A 376 -10.09 -3.90 12.82
N LEU A 377 -10.40 -2.61 12.96
CA LEU A 377 -11.05 -2.13 14.16
C LEU A 377 -12.45 -2.80 14.25
N SER A 378 -12.54 -4.11 14.08
CA SER A 378 -13.53 -4.91 14.75
C SER A 378 -13.21 -4.70 16.23
N VAL A 379 -14.02 -3.84 16.85
CA VAL A 379 -14.48 -4.17 18.20
C VAL A 379 -14.79 -5.66 18.14
N ASN A 380 -14.01 -6.48 18.84
CA ASN A 380 -14.31 -7.90 19.06
C ASN A 380 -15.82 -8.03 19.00
N ALA A 381 -16.36 -8.71 17.97
CA ALA A 381 -17.81 -8.81 17.75
C ALA A 381 -18.44 -8.96 19.14
N PRO A 382 -19.31 -8.01 19.58
CA PRO A 382 -19.62 -7.83 20.99
C PRO A 382 -19.92 -9.22 21.50
N THR A 383 -19.08 -9.72 22.40
CA THR A 383 -19.23 -11.07 22.93
C THR A 383 -20.67 -11.15 23.36
N VAL A 384 -21.47 -11.93 22.62
CA VAL A 384 -22.91 -11.98 22.88
C VAL A 384 -23.01 -12.33 24.34
N SER A 385 -23.49 -11.35 25.10
CA SER A 385 -23.40 -11.45 26.53
C SER A 385 -24.14 -12.71 26.93
N LYS A 386 -23.44 -13.62 27.60
CA LYS A 386 -24.03 -14.88 28.03
C LYS A 386 -25.08 -14.65 29.12
N PHE A 387 -25.12 -13.44 29.69
CA PHE A 387 -25.99 -13.08 30.78
C PHE A 387 -26.84 -11.83 30.49
N SER A 388 -28.15 -11.95 30.64
CA SER A 388 -29.09 -10.82 30.61
C SER A 388 -29.43 -10.36 32.02
N VAL A 389 -29.53 -9.04 32.21
CA VAL A 389 -29.86 -8.41 33.50
C VAL A 389 -30.98 -7.39 33.30
N TYR A 390 -32.13 -7.61 33.93
CA TYR A 390 -33.33 -6.80 33.72
C TYR A 390 -34.32 -6.86 34.90
N PRO A 391 -35.18 -5.85 35.11
CA PRO A 391 -35.19 -4.57 34.41
C PRO A 391 -34.00 -3.69 34.83
N ASN A 392 -33.57 -2.81 33.94
CA ASN A 392 -32.61 -1.76 34.24
C ASN A 392 -33.19 -0.44 33.72
N PRO A 393 -33.64 0.49 34.60
CA PRO A 393 -33.45 0.49 36.05
C PRO A 393 -34.25 -0.58 36.82
N ALA A 394 -33.69 -1.07 37.92
CA ALA A 394 -34.32 -2.01 38.86
C ALA A 394 -34.91 -1.26 40.07
N ASN A 395 -36.06 -1.74 40.57
CA ASN A 395 -36.76 -1.13 41.71
C ASN A 395 -36.71 -2.03 42.96
N GLN A 396 -37.35 -3.19 42.91
CA GLN A 396 -37.38 -4.15 44.03
C GLN A 396 -36.59 -5.41 43.71
N GLU A 397 -36.64 -5.85 42.46
CA GLU A 397 -36.01 -7.08 42.00
C GLU A 397 -35.12 -6.81 40.78
N LEU A 398 -34.04 -7.58 40.68
CA LEU A 398 -33.17 -7.68 39.51
C LEU A 398 -33.18 -9.14 39.03
N ASN A 399 -33.64 -9.39 37.81
CA ASN A 399 -33.54 -10.71 37.18
C ASN A 399 -32.20 -10.84 36.49
N ILE A 400 -31.56 -11.99 36.69
CA ILE A 400 -30.35 -12.43 36.00
C ILE A 400 -30.69 -13.69 35.22
N ALA A 401 -30.32 -13.76 33.95
CA ALA A 401 -30.68 -14.85 33.06
C ALA A 401 -29.50 -15.25 32.18
N SER A 402 -29.37 -16.53 31.83
CA SER A 402 -28.33 -17.04 30.93
C SER A 402 -28.80 -18.35 30.28
N GLU A 403 -28.36 -18.60 29.04
CA GLU A 403 -28.61 -19.88 28.36
C GLU A 403 -27.93 -21.05 29.10
N ASN A 404 -26.80 -20.77 29.75
CA ASN A 404 -26.11 -21.71 30.64
C ASN A 404 -26.50 -21.44 32.10
N GLY A 405 -26.55 -22.46 32.95
CA GLY A 405 -26.92 -22.27 34.36
C GLY A 405 -25.95 -21.35 35.10
N ILE A 406 -26.49 -20.36 35.81
CA ILE A 406 -25.75 -19.41 36.65
C ILE A 406 -25.42 -20.11 37.97
N GLU A 407 -24.14 -20.13 38.34
CA GLU A 407 -23.64 -20.77 39.56
C GLU A 407 -23.45 -19.77 40.70
N THR A 408 -22.98 -18.56 40.39
CA THR A 408 -22.75 -17.52 41.40
C THR A 408 -23.06 -16.13 40.88
N TYR A 409 -23.38 -15.22 41.80
CA TYR A 409 -23.42 -13.79 41.53
C TYR A 409 -22.80 -12.96 42.65
N ALA A 410 -22.28 -11.78 42.33
CA ALA A 410 -21.79 -10.79 43.27
C ALA A 410 -22.20 -9.37 42.86
N ILE A 411 -22.73 -8.56 43.77
CA ILE A 411 -23.10 -7.16 43.53
C ILE A 411 -22.06 -6.24 44.16
N PHE A 412 -21.63 -5.23 43.40
CA PHE A 412 -20.70 -4.20 43.82
C PHE A 412 -21.33 -2.81 43.65
N ASP A 413 -20.98 -1.87 44.51
CA ASP A 413 -21.32 -0.45 44.30
C ASP A 413 -20.40 0.22 43.26
N ALA A 414 -20.67 1.48 42.95
CA ALA A 414 -19.90 2.26 41.98
C ALA A 414 -18.41 2.45 42.34
N THR A 415 -18.00 2.19 43.59
CA THR A 415 -16.61 2.25 44.05
C THR A 415 -15.90 0.88 43.98
N GLY A 416 -16.60 -0.17 43.57
CA GLY A 416 -16.10 -1.55 43.53
C GLY A 416 -16.19 -2.28 44.87
N LYS A 417 -16.90 -1.72 45.87
CA LYS A 417 -17.11 -2.40 47.16
C LYS A 417 -18.17 -3.49 47.01
N LEU A 418 -17.87 -4.70 47.50
CA LEU A 418 -18.80 -5.83 47.51
C LEU A 418 -19.98 -5.54 48.46
N ILE A 419 -21.20 -5.67 47.94
CA ILE A 419 -22.46 -5.44 48.64
C ILE A 419 -23.17 -6.76 48.97
N ALA A 420 -23.23 -7.68 48.00
CA ALA A 420 -23.86 -8.98 48.16
C ALA A 420 -23.13 -10.03 47.32
N LYS A 421 -23.13 -11.28 47.77
CA LYS A 421 -22.62 -12.43 47.00
C LYS A 421 -23.41 -13.67 47.36
N SER A 422 -23.72 -14.50 46.36
CA SER A 422 -24.39 -15.78 46.58
C SER A 422 -23.85 -16.86 45.66
N ASN A 423 -23.87 -18.10 46.15
CA ASN A 423 -23.68 -19.31 45.36
C ASN A 423 -25.04 -19.98 45.23
N LEU A 424 -25.51 -20.20 44.00
CA LEU A 424 -26.79 -20.83 43.73
C LEU A 424 -26.65 -22.35 43.95
N PRO A 425 -27.54 -22.98 44.76
CA PRO A 425 -27.42 -24.40 45.12
C PRO A 425 -27.43 -25.35 43.91
N THR A 426 -28.13 -24.94 42.86
CA THR A 426 -28.14 -25.57 41.54
C THR A 426 -27.97 -24.49 40.50
N ALA A 427 -27.29 -24.79 39.39
CA ALA A 427 -27.11 -23.82 38.33
C ALA A 427 -28.47 -23.42 37.71
N GLU A 428 -28.87 -22.16 37.85
CA GLU A 428 -30.19 -21.67 37.42
C GLU A 428 -30.07 -20.84 36.14
N THR A 429 -30.91 -21.08 35.13
CA THR A 429 -30.91 -20.29 33.89
C THR A 429 -31.62 -18.94 34.04
N ASN A 430 -32.42 -18.78 35.10
CA ASN A 430 -33.04 -17.52 35.50
C ASN A 430 -33.10 -17.46 37.03
N HIS A 431 -32.62 -16.37 37.61
CA HIS A 431 -32.64 -16.15 39.06
C HIS A 431 -33.05 -14.71 39.39
N LYS A 432 -33.73 -14.53 40.53
CA LYS A 432 -34.21 -13.24 41.01
C LYS A 432 -33.41 -12.79 42.24
N ILE A 433 -32.87 -11.58 42.18
CA ILE A 433 -32.17 -10.96 43.29
C ILE A 433 -33.05 -9.85 43.87
N ASP A 434 -33.33 -9.92 45.18
CA ASP A 434 -33.94 -8.80 45.91
C ASP A 434 -32.92 -7.66 46.07
N VAL A 435 -33.23 -6.52 45.47
CA VAL A 435 -32.43 -5.29 45.52
C VAL A 435 -33.18 -4.14 46.20
N ALA A 436 -34.33 -4.39 46.83
CA ALA A 436 -35.16 -3.36 47.46
C ALA A 436 -34.43 -2.62 48.59
N HIS A 437 -33.48 -3.28 49.24
CA HIS A 437 -32.67 -2.74 50.33
C HIS A 437 -31.49 -1.86 49.85
N LEU A 438 -31.19 -1.85 48.55
CA LEU A 438 -30.13 -1.01 47.98
C LEU A 438 -30.59 0.45 47.87
N SER A 439 -29.67 1.37 48.15
CA SER A 439 -29.89 2.80 47.92
C SER A 439 -29.95 3.12 46.43
N ASN A 440 -30.56 4.24 46.05
CA ASN A 440 -30.60 4.66 44.66
C ASN A 440 -29.20 4.97 44.14
N GLY A 441 -28.84 4.42 43.00
CA GLY A 441 -27.48 4.58 42.48
C GLY A 441 -27.07 3.55 41.43
N LEU A 442 -25.80 3.61 41.08
CA LEU A 442 -25.17 2.75 40.09
C LEU A 442 -24.53 1.53 40.77
N TYR A 443 -24.85 0.34 40.27
CA TYR A 443 -24.32 -0.93 40.76
C TYR A 443 -23.82 -1.81 39.62
N PHE A 444 -22.98 -2.77 39.97
CA PHE A 444 -22.47 -3.80 39.07
C PHE A 444 -22.81 -5.18 39.62
N VAL A 445 -23.32 -6.08 38.80
CA VAL A 445 -23.53 -7.49 39.13
C VAL A 445 -22.59 -8.36 38.30
N GLU A 446 -21.72 -9.08 38.96
CA GLU A 446 -20.84 -10.08 38.39
C GLU A 446 -21.52 -11.45 38.44
N LEU A 447 -21.53 -12.17 37.33
CA LEU A 447 -22.23 -13.43 37.14
C LEU A 447 -21.25 -14.50 36.66
N GLN A 448 -21.40 -15.73 37.13
CA GLN A 448 -20.52 -16.84 36.75
C GLN A 448 -21.32 -18.08 36.34
N SER A 449 -20.89 -18.74 35.27
CA SER A 449 -21.36 -20.05 34.79
C SER A 449 -20.14 -20.87 34.34
N GLY A 450 -19.79 -21.93 35.07
CA GLY A 450 -18.52 -22.63 34.92
C GLY A 450 -17.30 -21.70 34.98
N ASN A 451 -16.49 -21.74 33.91
CA ASN A 451 -15.32 -20.86 33.75
C ASN A 451 -15.66 -19.48 33.15
N SER A 452 -16.91 -19.23 32.74
CA SER A 452 -17.32 -17.94 32.16
C SER A 452 -17.77 -16.98 33.26
N LYS A 453 -17.25 -15.75 33.25
CA LYS A 453 -17.59 -14.69 34.20
C LYS A 453 -17.88 -13.39 33.46
N GLU A 454 -18.96 -12.70 33.80
CA GLU A 454 -19.31 -11.41 33.18
C GLU A 454 -19.87 -10.42 34.21
N THR A 455 -19.51 -9.15 34.09
CA THR A 455 -20.03 -8.08 34.95
C THR A 455 -20.98 -7.18 34.18
N LYS A 456 -22.19 -7.01 34.69
CA LYS A 456 -23.25 -6.17 34.13
C LYS A 456 -23.54 -4.97 35.02
N LYS A 457 -23.77 -3.82 34.39
CA LYS A 457 -24.21 -2.60 35.07
C LYS A 457 -25.73 -2.59 35.21
N PHE A 458 -26.23 -2.19 36.38
CA PHE A 458 -27.65 -1.83 36.55
C PHE A 458 -27.81 -0.58 37.43
N VAL A 459 -28.90 0.15 37.21
CA VAL A 459 -29.28 1.33 38.00
C VAL A 459 -30.37 0.92 38.98
N LYS A 460 -30.22 1.25 40.26
CA LYS A 460 -31.25 1.11 41.28
C LYS A 460 -31.99 2.44 41.42
N ASN A 461 -33.32 2.41 41.21
CA ASN A 461 -34.22 3.56 41.33
C ASN A 461 -35.04 3.56 42.61
#